data_AF-A0A0E0EPQ1-F1
#
_entry.id   AF-A0A0E0EPQ1-F1
#
_cell.length_a   1.000
_cell.length_b   1.000
_cell.length_c   1.000
_cell.angle_alpha   90.00
_cell.angle_beta   90.00
_cell.angle_gamma   90.00
#
_symmetry.space_group_name_H-M   'P 1'
#
loop_
_entity.id
_entity.type
_entity.pdbx_description
1 polymer ?
#
loop_
_entity_poly.entity_id
_entity_poly.type
_entity_poly.pdbx_seq_one_letter_code
_entity_poly.pdbx_strand_id
1 'polypeptide(L)'
;MGGYENGDSPAAAAGDGGVILGVDGGTTNTVCVCLPVAMPPPESPGAVPVLSRAVAGCSNRNSVGESAALETLEQVMAQALTLVNTDRSAVHAVCLAVSGVNHPSDQQRMLDWIRDLFPGHVKFYVENDAVAALASGTMGKLHGCVLIAGTGSIAYGVTEDGKVARAAGAGPVLGDWGSGYGIAAQALTAVVKAYDGRGPHTNLTREILRKLELSSPDELIAWTYADPSWARIAALVPVVVSSAEDGDEVANKILHDSVQELADSVVAVVRRLKLCGEDGMDQFPLVLVGGVLEGNKKWNISGEVVRCISKVFPGVHPIRPEVEPAIGAALLAWNHHRKGLKLENGS
;
A
#
# COMPACT_ATOMS: atom_id res chain seq x y z
N MET A 1 38.90 12.83 -14.08
CA MET A 1 40.07 11.93 -13.87
C MET A 1 39.99 11.43 -12.44
N GLY A 2 40.05 10.11 -12.27
CA GLY A 2 39.75 9.36 -11.04
C GLY A 2 38.29 8.88 -11.08
N GLY A 3 37.94 7.65 -11.46
CA GLY A 3 38.67 6.39 -11.40
C GLY A 3 37.97 5.48 -10.39
N TYR A 4 36.71 5.11 -10.64
CA TYR A 4 36.06 4.01 -9.92
C TYR A 4 36.51 2.72 -10.61
N GLU A 5 37.41 2.01 -9.94
CA GLU A 5 37.86 0.68 -10.33
C GLU A 5 36.67 -0.29 -10.30
N ASN A 6 36.53 -1.02 -11.40
CA ASN A 6 35.67 -2.19 -11.52
C ASN A 6 36.13 -3.25 -10.51
N GLY A 7 35.41 -3.35 -9.39
CA GLY A 7 35.51 -4.44 -8.44
C GLY A 7 34.23 -5.27 -8.46
N ASP A 8 34.37 -6.50 -8.97
CA ASP A 8 33.46 -7.64 -8.92
C ASP A 8 32.05 -7.52 -9.53
N SER A 9 31.89 -8.30 -10.59
CA SER A 9 30.64 -8.67 -11.24
C SER A 9 29.68 -9.35 -10.24
N PRO A 10 28.38 -9.02 -10.19
CA PRO A 10 27.41 -9.66 -9.29
C PRO A 10 27.01 -11.09 -9.74
N ALA A 11 27.85 -11.76 -10.54
CA ALA A 11 27.60 -13.07 -11.13
C ALA A 11 27.67 -14.26 -10.15
N ALA A 12 27.71 -14.03 -8.83
CA ALA A 12 27.91 -15.08 -7.82
C ALA A 12 26.84 -15.15 -6.70
N ALA A 13 25.76 -14.35 -6.76
CA ALA A 13 24.76 -14.33 -5.69
C ALA A 13 23.60 -15.36 -5.87
N ALA A 14 23.44 -15.94 -7.06
CA ALA A 14 22.53 -17.07 -7.30
C ALA A 14 23.29 -18.39 -7.19
N GLY A 15 23.95 -18.64 -6.05
CA GLY A 15 24.63 -19.91 -5.80
C GLY A 15 23.61 -20.99 -5.46
N ASP A 16 23.21 -21.84 -6.41
CA ASP A 16 22.50 -23.14 -6.27
C ASP A 16 21.20 -23.17 -5.43
N GLY A 17 20.81 -22.06 -4.82
CA GLY A 17 19.64 -21.89 -3.97
C GLY A 17 18.65 -20.99 -4.68
N GLY A 18 17.45 -21.50 -4.92
CA GLY A 18 16.39 -20.79 -5.62
C GLY A 18 16.01 -19.44 -4.99
N VAL A 19 15.02 -18.78 -5.59
CA VAL A 19 14.57 -17.45 -5.18
C VAL A 19 13.11 -17.44 -4.74
N ILE A 20 12.76 -16.44 -3.94
CA ILE A 20 11.40 -16.10 -3.55
C ILE A 20 11.05 -14.76 -4.17
N LEU A 21 9.85 -14.66 -4.77
CA LEU A 21 9.32 -13.41 -5.29
C LEU A 21 8.28 -12.83 -4.34
N GLY A 22 8.37 -11.53 -4.06
CA GLY A 22 7.31 -10.74 -3.44
C GLY A 22 6.87 -9.64 -4.38
N VAL A 23 5.57 -9.58 -4.64
CA VAL A 23 4.96 -8.59 -5.53
C VAL A 23 3.95 -7.76 -4.75
N ASP A 24 4.09 -6.44 -4.84
CA ASP A 24 3.11 -5.45 -4.37
C ASP A 24 2.54 -4.70 -5.57
N GLY A 25 1.27 -4.95 -5.89
CA GLY A 25 0.58 -4.38 -7.03
C GLY A 25 -0.47 -3.35 -6.63
N GLY A 26 -0.18 -2.06 -6.84
CA GLY A 26 -1.03 -0.95 -6.45
C GLY A 26 -1.69 -0.18 -7.60
N THR A 27 -2.31 0.95 -7.25
CA THR A 27 -2.95 1.88 -8.22
C THR A 27 -1.97 2.75 -9.00
N THR A 28 -0.74 2.90 -8.49
CA THR A 28 0.25 3.84 -9.06
C THR A 28 1.41 3.09 -9.68
N ASN A 29 1.92 2.10 -8.97
CA ASN A 29 3.07 1.30 -9.35
C ASN A 29 2.88 -0.14 -8.88
N THR A 30 3.67 -1.02 -9.51
CA THR A 30 3.80 -2.42 -9.14
C THR A 30 5.27 -2.69 -8.88
N VAL A 31 5.61 -3.29 -7.74
CA VAL A 31 6.99 -3.60 -7.37
C VAL A 31 7.14 -5.11 -7.18
N CYS A 32 8.19 -5.68 -7.77
CA CYS A 32 8.61 -7.05 -7.50
C CYS A 32 10.01 -7.05 -6.90
N VAL A 33 10.20 -7.83 -5.84
CA VAL A 33 11.51 -8.06 -5.23
C VAL A 33 11.85 -9.54 -5.22
N CYS A 34 13.14 -9.84 -5.41
CA CYS A 34 13.70 -11.19 -5.32
C CYS A 34 14.49 -11.32 -4.01
N LEU A 35 14.18 -12.34 -3.21
CA LEU A 35 14.97 -12.77 -2.05
C LEU A 35 15.60 -14.15 -2.32
N PRO A 36 16.76 -14.48 -1.73
CA PRO A 36 17.26 -15.85 -1.76
C PRO A 36 16.38 -16.77 -0.89
N VAL A 37 16.18 -18.02 -1.31
CA VAL A 37 15.49 -19.03 -0.49
C VAL A 37 16.29 -19.34 0.77
N ALA A 38 17.61 -19.51 0.61
CA ALA A 38 18.54 -19.78 1.70
C ALA A 38 19.02 -18.46 2.33
N MET A 39 18.25 -17.96 3.30
CA MET A 39 18.67 -16.84 4.16
C MET A 39 18.37 -17.15 5.63
N PRO A 40 19.15 -16.59 6.58
CA PRO A 40 18.73 -16.58 7.98
C PRO A 40 17.45 -15.75 8.15
N PRO A 41 16.61 -16.04 9.16
CA PRO A 41 15.52 -15.14 9.50
C PRO A 41 16.07 -13.74 9.79
N PRO A 42 15.51 -12.69 9.17
CA PRO A 42 16.04 -11.34 9.30
C PRO A 42 15.83 -10.82 10.73
N GLU A 43 16.90 -10.32 11.34
CA GLU A 43 16.85 -9.73 12.69
C GLU A 43 16.33 -8.29 12.69
N SER A 44 16.48 -7.60 11.55
CA SER A 44 16.04 -6.22 11.35
C SER A 44 15.68 -5.97 9.87
N PRO A 45 14.95 -4.89 9.56
CA PRO A 45 14.58 -4.55 8.17
C PRO A 45 15.78 -4.42 7.23
N GLY A 46 16.88 -3.81 7.69
CA GLY A 46 18.11 -3.64 6.91
C GLY A 46 18.91 -4.93 6.67
N ALA A 47 18.56 -6.02 7.34
CA ALA A 47 19.21 -7.33 7.18
C ALA A 47 18.55 -8.21 6.10
N VAL A 48 17.46 -7.76 5.46
CA VAL A 48 16.78 -8.52 4.41
C VAL A 48 17.62 -8.48 3.12
N PRO A 49 18.15 -9.62 2.63
CA PRO A 49 18.99 -9.66 1.44
C PRO A 49 18.14 -9.59 0.17
N VAL A 50 17.92 -8.37 -0.34
CA VAL A 50 17.23 -8.16 -1.62
C VAL A 50 18.22 -8.36 -2.77
N LEU A 51 18.00 -9.40 -3.58
CA LEU A 51 18.84 -9.71 -4.75
C LEU A 51 18.53 -8.79 -5.94
N SER A 52 17.25 -8.47 -6.14
CA SER A 52 16.81 -7.51 -7.13
C SER A 52 15.47 -6.88 -6.77
N ARG A 53 15.22 -5.75 -7.42
CA ARG A 53 13.99 -4.98 -7.31
C ARG A 53 13.62 -4.43 -8.70
N ALA A 54 12.42 -4.72 -9.16
CA ALA A 54 11.87 -4.21 -10.41
C ALA A 54 10.58 -3.42 -10.13
N VAL A 55 10.32 -2.41 -10.98
CA VAL A 55 9.15 -1.53 -10.85
C VAL A 55 8.48 -1.39 -12.21
N ALA A 56 7.15 -1.52 -12.23
CA ALA A 56 6.30 -1.27 -13.39
C ALA A 56 5.14 -0.33 -13.02
N GLY A 57 4.26 -0.05 -13.99
CA GLY A 57 3.10 0.82 -13.83
C GLY A 57 1.99 0.25 -12.95
N CYS A 58 0.79 0.79 -13.11
CA CYS A 58 -0.41 0.38 -12.36
C CYS A 58 -0.84 -1.06 -12.72
N SER A 59 -1.11 -1.89 -11.69
CA SER A 59 -1.72 -3.22 -11.86
C SER A 59 -3.12 -3.31 -11.23
N ASN A 60 -3.76 -2.17 -10.96
CA ASN A 60 -5.14 -2.16 -10.47
C ASN A 60 -6.13 -2.33 -11.63
N ARG A 61 -6.78 -3.49 -11.67
CA ARG A 61 -7.78 -3.85 -12.70
C ARG A 61 -8.94 -2.85 -12.83
N ASN A 62 -9.35 -2.18 -11.75
CA ASN A 62 -10.41 -1.18 -11.78
C ASN A 62 -9.94 0.13 -12.44
N SER A 63 -8.63 0.37 -12.49
CA SER A 63 -8.04 1.56 -13.09
C SER A 63 -7.64 1.37 -14.54
N VAL A 64 -7.03 0.22 -14.90
CA VAL A 64 -6.43 0.00 -16.23
C VAL A 64 -7.05 -1.16 -17.01
N GLY A 65 -8.00 -1.88 -16.41
CA GLY A 65 -8.57 -3.12 -16.97
C GLY A 65 -7.73 -4.36 -16.64
N GLU A 66 -8.32 -5.53 -16.86
CA GLU A 66 -7.73 -6.80 -16.43
C GLU A 66 -6.48 -7.19 -17.23
N SER A 67 -6.53 -7.14 -18.57
CA SER A 67 -5.39 -7.55 -19.40
C SER A 67 -4.12 -6.73 -19.11
N ALA A 68 -4.24 -5.40 -19.09
CA ALA A 68 -3.11 -4.50 -18.81
C ALA A 68 -2.53 -4.72 -17.40
N ALA A 69 -3.37 -5.02 -16.42
CA ALA A 69 -2.93 -5.33 -15.07
C ALA A 69 -2.10 -6.63 -15.01
N LEU A 70 -2.56 -7.69 -15.69
CA LEU A 70 -1.84 -8.97 -15.74
C LEU A 70 -0.52 -8.86 -16.50
N GLU A 71 -0.50 -8.14 -17.63
CA GLU A 71 0.72 -7.86 -18.40
C GLU A 71 1.77 -7.13 -17.54
N THR A 72 1.33 -6.13 -16.76
CA THR A 72 2.20 -5.38 -15.85
C THR A 72 2.82 -6.29 -14.77
N LEU A 73 2.02 -7.18 -14.19
CA LEU A 73 2.49 -8.14 -13.18
C LEU A 73 3.49 -9.15 -13.76
N GLU A 74 3.22 -9.70 -14.95
CA GLU A 74 4.14 -10.60 -15.62
C GLU A 74 5.46 -9.90 -15.98
N GLN A 75 5.39 -8.69 -16.54
CA GLN A 75 6.55 -7.89 -16.91
C GLN A 75 7.46 -7.61 -15.70
N VAL A 76 6.89 -7.16 -14.58
CA VAL A 76 7.70 -6.79 -13.41
C VAL A 76 8.37 -8.02 -12.78
N MET A 77 7.70 -9.18 -12.76
CA MET A 77 8.30 -10.43 -12.28
C MET A 77 9.45 -10.88 -13.21
N ALA A 78 9.23 -10.83 -14.53
CA ALA A 78 10.26 -11.19 -15.51
C ALA A 78 11.50 -10.28 -15.44
N GLN A 79 11.29 -8.98 -15.21
CA GLN A 79 12.38 -8.02 -15.00
C GLN A 79 13.17 -8.32 -13.73
N ALA A 80 12.50 -8.63 -12.61
CA ALA A 80 13.18 -8.95 -11.35
C ALA A 80 14.06 -10.21 -11.48
N LEU A 81 13.60 -11.23 -12.21
CA LEU A 81 14.36 -12.45 -12.50
C LEU A 81 15.56 -12.19 -13.44
N THR A 82 15.35 -11.39 -14.48
CA THR A 82 16.43 -10.99 -15.42
C THR A 82 17.57 -10.28 -14.69
N LEU A 83 17.26 -9.41 -13.72
CA LEU A 83 18.27 -8.66 -12.96
C LEU A 83 19.20 -9.56 -12.10
N VAL A 84 18.75 -10.76 -11.73
CA VAL A 84 19.57 -11.75 -11.01
C VAL A 84 20.07 -12.88 -11.92
N ASN A 85 19.90 -12.73 -13.23
CA ASN A 85 20.29 -13.71 -14.25
C ASN A 85 19.73 -15.12 -13.98
N THR A 86 18.45 -15.19 -13.58
CA THR A 86 17.73 -16.45 -13.33
C THR A 86 16.40 -16.48 -14.09
N ASP A 87 15.72 -17.61 -14.06
CA ASP A 87 14.43 -17.81 -14.72
C ASP A 87 13.38 -18.38 -13.76
N ARG A 88 12.17 -18.62 -14.28
CA ARG A 88 11.02 -19.10 -13.51
C ARG A 88 11.24 -20.46 -12.84
N SER A 89 12.20 -21.28 -13.32
CA SER A 89 12.52 -22.58 -12.74
C SER A 89 13.23 -22.50 -11.39
N ALA A 90 13.99 -21.43 -11.16
CA ALA A 90 14.68 -21.19 -9.88
C ALA A 90 13.74 -20.63 -8.80
N VAL A 91 12.50 -20.26 -9.14
CA VAL A 91 11.54 -19.71 -8.18
C VAL A 91 10.96 -20.84 -7.33
N HIS A 92 10.93 -20.67 -6.01
CA HIS A 92 10.33 -21.64 -5.09
C HIS A 92 8.95 -21.20 -4.62
N ALA A 93 8.77 -19.90 -4.39
CA ALA A 93 7.47 -19.35 -4.06
C ALA A 93 7.31 -17.89 -4.51
N VAL A 94 6.06 -17.51 -4.74
CA VAL A 94 5.65 -16.14 -5.08
C VAL A 94 4.53 -15.73 -4.13
N CYS A 95 4.68 -14.57 -3.48
CA CYS A 95 3.55 -13.87 -2.86
C CYS A 95 3.14 -12.72 -3.77
N LEU A 96 1.91 -12.79 -4.26
CA LEU A 96 1.27 -11.80 -5.10
C LEU A 96 0.26 -11.01 -4.26
N ALA A 97 0.66 -9.87 -3.72
CA ALA A 97 -0.23 -8.98 -2.96
C ALA A 97 -0.71 -7.85 -3.87
N VAL A 98 -1.97 -7.90 -4.29
CA VAL A 98 -2.47 -7.02 -5.36
C VAL A 98 -3.77 -6.36 -4.96
N SER A 99 -3.84 -5.06 -5.25
CA SER A 99 -5.02 -4.25 -5.05
C SER A 99 -6.23 -4.81 -5.81
N GLY A 100 -7.34 -4.92 -5.11
CA GLY A 100 -8.57 -5.46 -5.67
C GLY A 100 -8.79 -6.94 -5.40
N VAL A 101 -7.79 -7.70 -4.93
CA VAL A 101 -8.00 -9.07 -4.44
C VAL A 101 -8.74 -8.99 -3.10
N ASN A 102 -10.07 -9.16 -3.11
CA ASN A 102 -10.92 -8.95 -1.94
C ASN A 102 -11.77 -10.17 -1.58
N HIS A 103 -12.08 -11.02 -2.56
CA HIS A 103 -12.88 -12.23 -2.38
C HIS A 103 -12.11 -13.49 -2.76
N PRO A 104 -12.50 -14.66 -2.22
CA PRO A 104 -11.89 -15.94 -2.60
C PRO A 104 -11.92 -16.20 -4.12
N SER A 105 -12.94 -15.70 -4.83
CA SER A 105 -13.00 -15.78 -6.30
C SER A 105 -11.91 -14.96 -6.99
N ASP A 106 -11.55 -13.79 -6.44
CA ASP A 106 -10.45 -12.98 -6.97
C ASP A 106 -9.11 -13.69 -6.76
N GLN A 107 -8.91 -14.24 -5.56
CA GLN A 107 -7.72 -15.02 -5.22
C GLN A 107 -7.58 -16.22 -6.15
N GLN A 108 -8.65 -16.99 -6.35
CA GLN A 108 -8.63 -18.16 -7.21
C GLN A 108 -8.30 -17.80 -8.66
N ARG A 109 -8.90 -16.74 -9.19
CA ARG A 109 -8.64 -16.27 -10.55
C ARG A 109 -7.17 -15.88 -10.77
N MET A 110 -6.58 -15.16 -9.82
CA MET A 110 -5.16 -14.78 -9.87
C MET A 110 -4.25 -16.00 -9.68
N LEU A 111 -4.64 -16.96 -8.84
CA LEU A 111 -3.92 -18.23 -8.67
C LEU A 111 -3.89 -19.05 -9.96
N ASP A 112 -5.02 -19.13 -10.67
CA ASP A 112 -5.11 -19.87 -11.92
C ASP A 112 -4.23 -19.21 -13.00
N TRP A 113 -4.30 -17.88 -13.12
CA TRP A 113 -3.44 -17.13 -14.03
C TRP A 113 -1.94 -17.33 -13.75
N ILE A 114 -1.50 -17.19 -12.50
CA ILE A 114 -0.05 -17.26 -12.19
C ILE A 114 0.51 -18.69 -12.31
N ARG A 115 -0.33 -19.72 -12.14
CA ARG A 115 0.07 -21.13 -12.32
C ARG A 115 0.45 -21.45 -13.77
N ASP A 116 -0.18 -20.79 -14.73
CA ASP A 116 0.16 -20.95 -16.15
C ASP A 116 1.53 -20.34 -16.50
N LEU A 117 2.05 -19.46 -15.65
CA LEU A 117 3.31 -18.76 -15.88
C LEU A 117 4.53 -19.51 -15.35
N PHE A 118 4.44 -20.23 -14.23
CA PHE A 118 5.60 -20.88 -13.59
C PHE A 118 5.49 -22.41 -13.58
N PRO A 119 6.63 -23.12 -13.41
CA PRO A 119 6.63 -24.57 -13.25
C PRO A 119 5.79 -25.06 -12.05
N GLY A 120 5.32 -26.30 -12.11
CA GLY A 120 4.39 -26.85 -11.12
C GLY A 120 4.91 -27.02 -9.68
N HIS A 121 6.23 -26.89 -9.44
CA HIS A 121 6.80 -26.92 -8.09
C HIS A 121 6.63 -25.60 -7.32
N VAL A 122 6.39 -24.49 -8.03
CA VAL A 122 6.31 -23.15 -7.43
C VAL A 122 5.06 -23.05 -6.55
N LYS A 123 5.24 -22.53 -5.32
CA LYS A 123 4.12 -22.23 -4.41
C LYS A 123 3.64 -20.80 -4.59
N PHE A 124 2.33 -20.60 -4.57
CA PHE A 124 1.72 -19.29 -4.77
C PHE A 124 0.88 -18.88 -3.58
N TYR A 125 1.04 -17.63 -3.16
CA TYR A 125 0.22 -16.97 -2.15
C TYR A 125 -0.37 -15.72 -2.81
N VAL A 126 -1.69 -15.65 -2.93
CA VAL A 126 -2.36 -14.49 -3.50
C VAL A 126 -3.12 -13.77 -2.40
N GLU A 127 -2.72 -12.54 -2.14
CA GLU A 127 -3.20 -11.75 -1.02
C GLU A 127 -3.67 -10.38 -1.48
N ASN A 128 -4.39 -9.71 -0.58
CA ASN A 128 -4.69 -8.29 -0.71
C ASN A 128 -3.40 -7.47 -0.51
N ASP A 129 -3.26 -6.33 -1.19
CA ASP A 129 -2.12 -5.39 -1.01
C ASP A 129 -1.93 -4.98 0.46
N ALA A 130 -3.01 -4.87 1.24
CA ALA A 130 -2.94 -4.60 2.67
C ALA A 130 -2.18 -5.67 3.48
N VAL A 131 -2.17 -6.93 3.04
CA VAL A 131 -1.44 -8.01 3.72
C VAL A 131 0.06 -7.81 3.58
N ALA A 132 0.54 -7.43 2.40
CA ALA A 132 1.94 -7.09 2.17
C ALA A 132 2.36 -5.83 2.94
N ALA A 133 1.48 -4.82 2.98
CA ALA A 133 1.71 -3.59 3.74
C ALA A 133 1.79 -3.86 5.26
N LEU A 134 0.93 -4.73 5.80
CA LEU A 134 1.03 -5.17 7.20
C LEU A 134 2.34 -5.94 7.43
N ALA A 135 2.68 -6.86 6.53
CA ALA A 135 3.88 -7.69 6.62
C ALA A 135 5.17 -6.87 6.56
N SER A 136 5.22 -5.75 5.83
CA SER A 136 6.42 -4.91 5.77
C SER A 136 6.69 -4.18 7.08
N GLY A 137 5.65 -3.76 7.80
CA GLY A 137 5.81 -3.17 9.15
C GLY A 137 6.08 -4.19 10.25
N THR A 138 5.77 -5.47 10.01
CA THR A 138 5.85 -6.55 11.02
C THR A 138 6.91 -7.60 10.71
N MET A 139 7.75 -7.36 9.70
CA MET A 139 8.82 -8.26 9.27
C MET A 139 8.31 -9.67 8.92
N GLY A 140 7.20 -9.73 8.19
CA GLY A 140 6.56 -10.98 7.76
C GLY A 140 5.72 -11.68 8.84
N LYS A 141 5.52 -11.06 10.01
CA LYS A 141 4.59 -11.55 11.04
C LYS A 141 3.20 -10.93 10.85
N LEU A 142 2.26 -11.68 10.26
CA LEU A 142 0.88 -11.19 10.06
C LEU A 142 0.10 -11.12 11.38
N HIS A 143 0.26 -10.01 12.10
CA HIS A 143 -0.48 -9.70 13.32
C HIS A 143 -0.64 -8.18 13.47
N GLY A 144 -1.80 -7.74 13.94
CA GLY A 144 -2.14 -6.35 14.20
C GLY A 144 -3.00 -5.72 13.11
N CYS A 145 -2.87 -4.41 12.93
CA CYS A 145 -3.63 -3.64 11.96
C CYS A 145 -2.69 -2.86 11.05
N VAL A 146 -3.06 -2.71 9.78
CA VAL A 146 -2.47 -1.74 8.86
C VAL A 146 -3.52 -0.72 8.48
N LEU A 147 -3.10 0.54 8.38
CA LEU A 147 -3.84 1.62 7.76
C LEU A 147 -3.07 2.06 6.51
N ILE A 148 -3.67 1.86 5.36
CA ILE A 148 -3.18 2.42 4.10
C ILE A 148 -3.99 3.67 3.78
N ALA A 149 -3.32 4.80 3.52
CA ALA A 149 -3.93 5.96 2.89
C ALA A 149 -3.01 6.53 1.80
N GLY A 150 -3.34 6.20 0.56
CA GLY A 150 -2.72 6.71 -0.66
C GLY A 150 -3.80 7.32 -1.55
N THR A 151 -3.87 6.91 -2.82
CA THR A 151 -4.99 7.29 -3.71
C THR A 151 -6.35 6.86 -3.13
N GLY A 152 -6.44 5.63 -2.64
CA GLY A 152 -7.54 5.11 -1.81
C GLY A 152 -7.12 4.92 -0.36
N SER A 153 -8.01 4.38 0.48
CA SER A 153 -7.68 4.09 1.88
C SER A 153 -8.32 2.79 2.36
N ILE A 154 -7.64 2.06 3.23
CA ILE A 154 -8.16 0.84 3.85
C ILE A 154 -7.53 0.64 5.23
N ALA A 155 -8.34 0.19 6.20
CA ALA A 155 -7.84 -0.43 7.42
C ALA A 155 -8.02 -1.95 7.30
N TYR A 156 -6.97 -2.72 7.58
CA TYR A 156 -6.98 -4.18 7.48
C TYR A 156 -6.26 -4.77 8.70
N GLY A 157 -6.86 -5.76 9.34
CA GLY A 157 -6.31 -6.38 10.53
C GLY A 157 -6.23 -7.89 10.43
N VAL A 158 -5.24 -8.45 11.10
CA VAL A 158 -4.98 -9.89 11.22
C VAL A 158 -4.68 -10.23 12.68
N THR A 159 -5.32 -11.26 13.19
CA THR A 159 -5.08 -11.83 14.52
C THR A 159 -4.06 -12.96 14.43
N GLU A 160 -3.45 -13.37 15.55
CA GLU A 160 -2.45 -14.45 15.54
C GLU A 160 -3.04 -15.80 15.07
N ASP A 161 -4.34 -16.04 15.29
CA ASP A 161 -5.06 -17.22 14.82
C ASP A 161 -5.57 -17.08 13.36
N GLY A 162 -5.19 -15.99 12.67
CA GLY A 162 -5.45 -15.78 11.25
C GLY A 162 -6.83 -15.23 10.92
N LYS A 163 -7.64 -14.81 11.88
CA LYS A 163 -8.89 -14.07 11.58
C LYS A 163 -8.55 -12.70 11.02
N VAL A 164 -9.32 -12.30 10.01
CA VAL A 164 -9.13 -11.05 9.28
C VAL A 164 -10.37 -10.15 9.38
N ALA A 165 -10.14 -8.84 9.38
CA ALA A 165 -11.18 -7.84 9.24
C ALA A 165 -10.68 -6.66 8.44
N ARG A 166 -11.60 -6.00 7.74
CA ARG A 166 -11.33 -4.75 7.04
C ARG A 166 -12.42 -3.70 7.27
N ALA A 167 -12.03 -2.45 7.08
CA ALA A 167 -12.91 -1.28 7.01
C ALA A 167 -12.37 -0.30 5.95
N ALA A 168 -13.26 0.50 5.35
CA ALA A 168 -12.98 1.25 4.13
C ALA A 168 -12.49 0.34 2.97
N GLY A 169 -11.84 0.90 1.95
CA GLY A 169 -11.33 0.17 0.79
C GLY A 169 -12.42 -0.25 -0.18
N ALA A 170 -13.54 0.46 -0.18
CA ALA A 170 -14.67 0.25 -1.10
C ALA A 170 -14.56 1.11 -2.37
N GLY A 171 -13.54 1.97 -2.43
CA GLY A 171 -13.33 2.92 -3.51
C GLY A 171 -14.09 4.25 -3.28
N PRO A 172 -13.78 5.26 -4.10
CA PRO A 172 -14.17 6.65 -3.86
C PRO A 172 -15.67 6.93 -3.98
N VAL A 173 -16.43 6.04 -4.64
CA VAL A 173 -17.89 6.17 -4.75
C VAL A 173 -18.59 5.75 -3.46
N LEU A 174 -18.02 4.78 -2.75
CA LEU A 174 -18.64 4.15 -1.58
C LEU A 174 -17.99 4.59 -0.26
N GLY A 175 -16.96 5.45 -0.32
CA GLY A 175 -16.24 5.92 0.85
C GLY A 175 -14.83 6.37 0.52
N ASP A 176 -13.88 5.96 1.36
CA ASP A 176 -12.46 6.34 1.29
C ASP A 176 -12.25 7.87 1.46
N TRP A 177 -13.07 8.53 2.28
CA TRP A 177 -13.00 9.97 2.54
C TRP A 177 -11.70 10.42 3.24
N GLY A 178 -11.00 9.48 3.87
CA GLY A 178 -9.66 9.65 4.42
C GLY A 178 -8.52 9.53 3.40
N SER A 179 -8.82 9.03 2.19
CA SER A 179 -7.82 8.85 1.13
C SER A 179 -7.43 10.16 0.45
N GLY A 180 -6.37 10.11 -0.36
CA GLY A 180 -5.96 11.26 -1.15
C GLY A 180 -7.00 11.67 -2.17
N TYR A 181 -7.69 10.72 -2.81
CA TYR A 181 -8.85 11.04 -3.65
C TYR A 181 -9.95 11.70 -2.82
N GLY A 182 -10.30 11.15 -1.66
CA GLY A 182 -11.35 11.66 -0.77
C GLY A 182 -11.07 13.09 -0.30
N ILE A 183 -9.85 13.39 0.13
CA ILE A 183 -9.40 14.73 0.53
C ILE A 183 -9.52 15.70 -0.66
N ALA A 184 -8.98 15.34 -1.82
CA ALA A 184 -8.98 16.19 -3.00
C ALA A 184 -10.37 16.42 -3.58
N ALA A 185 -11.23 15.40 -3.62
CA ALA A 185 -12.61 15.50 -4.09
C ALA A 185 -13.45 16.44 -3.21
N GLN A 186 -13.25 16.38 -1.89
CA GLN A 186 -13.87 17.33 -0.96
C GLN A 186 -13.37 18.77 -1.20
N ALA A 187 -12.08 18.95 -1.49
CA ALA A 187 -11.52 20.25 -1.81
C ALA A 187 -12.07 20.82 -3.14
N LEU A 188 -12.13 20.00 -4.20
CA LEU A 188 -12.77 20.37 -5.47
C LEU A 188 -14.24 20.76 -5.27
N THR A 189 -14.96 19.98 -4.47
CA THR A 189 -16.36 20.28 -4.11
C THR A 189 -16.46 21.61 -3.35
N ALA A 190 -15.53 21.90 -2.44
CA ALA A 190 -15.48 23.17 -1.73
C ALA A 190 -15.23 24.36 -2.65
N VAL A 191 -14.35 24.21 -3.65
CA VAL A 191 -14.12 25.25 -4.67
C VAL A 191 -15.39 25.55 -5.47
N VAL A 192 -16.09 24.51 -5.94
CA VAL A 192 -17.35 24.69 -6.67
C VAL A 192 -18.41 25.37 -5.79
N LYS A 193 -18.56 24.94 -4.53
CA LYS A 193 -19.49 25.56 -3.58
C LYS A 193 -19.14 27.02 -3.27
N ALA A 194 -17.87 27.36 -3.16
CA ALA A 194 -17.42 28.73 -2.95
C ALA A 194 -17.74 29.60 -4.18
N TYR A 195 -17.59 29.05 -5.38
CA TYR A 195 -17.86 29.75 -6.63
C TYR A 195 -19.35 30.00 -6.88
N ASP A 196 -20.21 29.00 -6.63
CA ASP A 196 -21.67 29.12 -6.83
C ASP A 196 -22.42 29.73 -5.63
N GLY A 197 -21.71 30.11 -4.57
CA GLY A 197 -22.26 30.81 -3.40
C GLY A 197 -22.91 29.89 -2.35
N ARG A 198 -22.83 28.56 -2.48
CA ARG A 198 -23.34 27.60 -1.47
C ARG A 198 -22.37 27.34 -0.32
N GLY A 199 -21.10 27.73 -0.47
CA GLY A 199 -20.04 27.51 0.51
C GLY A 199 -19.32 28.81 0.88
N PRO A 200 -18.53 28.78 1.97
CA PRO A 200 -17.69 29.91 2.35
C PRO A 200 -16.58 30.15 1.31
N HIS A 201 -16.04 31.36 1.28
CA HIS A 201 -14.81 31.64 0.54
C HIS A 201 -13.66 30.75 1.05
N THR A 202 -12.85 30.20 0.14
CA THR A 202 -11.63 29.45 0.46
C THR A 202 -10.49 29.81 -0.48
N ASN A 203 -9.26 29.83 0.05
CA ASN A 203 -8.02 29.94 -0.71
C ASN A 203 -7.81 28.76 -1.65
N LEU A 204 -8.44 27.60 -1.38
CA LEU A 204 -8.42 26.44 -2.27
C LEU A 204 -8.82 26.80 -3.70
N THR A 205 -9.76 27.74 -3.89
CA THR A 205 -10.18 28.18 -5.22
C THR A 205 -8.98 28.70 -6.02
N ARG A 206 -8.22 29.64 -5.47
CA ARG A 206 -7.06 30.22 -6.15
C ARG A 206 -5.93 29.20 -6.32
N GLU A 207 -5.65 28.43 -5.27
CA GLU A 207 -4.50 27.52 -5.25
C GLU A 207 -4.70 26.30 -6.16
N ILE A 208 -5.90 25.72 -6.21
CA ILE A 208 -6.22 24.61 -7.13
C ILE A 208 -6.23 25.09 -8.58
N LEU A 209 -6.87 26.22 -8.89
CA LEU A 209 -6.85 26.76 -10.26
C LEU A 209 -5.43 27.03 -10.74
N ARG A 210 -4.57 27.61 -9.88
CA ARG A 210 -3.15 27.81 -10.19
C ARG A 210 -2.44 26.48 -10.46
N LYS A 211 -2.67 25.45 -9.62
CA LYS A 211 -2.05 24.13 -9.77
C LYS A 211 -2.46 23.44 -11.07
N LEU A 212 -3.70 23.65 -11.51
CA LEU A 212 -4.29 23.03 -12.69
C LEU A 212 -4.18 23.89 -13.96
N GLU A 213 -3.61 25.09 -13.85
CA GLU A 213 -3.50 26.08 -14.94
C GLU A 213 -4.86 26.45 -15.55
N LEU A 214 -5.89 26.53 -14.70
CA LEU A 214 -7.25 26.89 -15.10
C LEU A 214 -7.56 28.35 -14.80
N SER A 215 -8.37 28.98 -15.65
CA SER A 215 -8.70 30.41 -15.49
C SER A 215 -9.92 30.65 -14.62
N SER A 216 -10.81 29.65 -14.48
CA SER A 216 -12.06 29.76 -13.74
C SER A 216 -12.50 28.43 -13.10
N PRO A 217 -13.29 28.45 -12.01
CA PRO A 217 -13.87 27.23 -11.43
C PRO A 217 -14.77 26.44 -12.37
N ASP A 218 -15.39 27.08 -13.37
CA ASP A 218 -16.23 26.39 -14.36
C ASP A 218 -15.45 25.36 -15.20
N GLU A 219 -14.15 25.60 -15.42
CA GLU A 219 -13.28 24.68 -16.16
C GLU A 219 -12.97 23.39 -15.38
N LEU A 220 -13.22 23.35 -14.07
CA LEU A 220 -13.01 22.15 -13.25
C LEU A 220 -13.89 20.98 -13.72
N ILE A 221 -15.07 21.26 -14.28
CA ILE A 221 -15.97 20.23 -14.80
C ILE A 221 -15.28 19.51 -15.97
N ALA A 222 -14.85 20.26 -16.98
CA ALA A 222 -14.16 19.72 -18.14
C ALA A 222 -12.87 19.00 -17.73
N TRP A 223 -12.08 19.60 -16.82
CA TRP A 223 -10.86 18.99 -16.30
C TRP A 223 -11.14 17.66 -15.58
N THR A 224 -12.20 17.57 -14.77
CA THR A 224 -12.52 16.36 -14.00
C THR A 224 -12.98 15.22 -14.90
N TYR A 225 -13.83 15.49 -15.89
CA TYR A 225 -14.38 14.45 -16.77
C TYR A 225 -13.47 14.08 -17.95
N ALA A 226 -12.42 14.87 -18.23
CA ALA A 226 -11.45 14.55 -19.29
C ALA A 226 -10.57 13.33 -18.96
N ASP A 227 -10.38 13.00 -17.69
CA ASP A 227 -9.55 11.88 -17.25
C ASP A 227 -10.11 11.27 -15.96
N PRO A 228 -10.54 10.00 -15.96
CA PRO A 228 -11.11 9.33 -14.79
C PRO A 228 -10.08 8.91 -13.74
N SER A 229 -8.79 9.17 -13.95
CA SER A 229 -7.70 8.76 -13.06
C SER A 229 -7.86 9.27 -11.63
N TRP A 230 -8.00 8.34 -10.67
CA TRP A 230 -8.07 8.70 -9.26
C TRP A 230 -6.76 9.30 -8.74
N ALA A 231 -5.62 8.84 -9.26
CA ALA A 231 -4.31 9.35 -8.87
C ALA A 231 -4.13 10.83 -9.24
N ARG A 232 -4.70 11.26 -10.37
CA ARG A 232 -4.69 12.65 -10.81
C ARG A 232 -5.47 13.56 -9.87
N ILE A 233 -6.61 13.10 -9.36
CA ILE A 233 -7.37 13.82 -8.33
C ILE A 233 -6.59 13.84 -7.02
N ALA A 234 -6.10 12.69 -6.55
CA ALA A 234 -5.33 12.57 -5.31
C ALA A 234 -4.04 13.43 -5.29
N ALA A 235 -3.47 13.74 -6.46
CA ALA A 235 -2.31 14.62 -6.60
C ALA A 235 -2.56 16.08 -6.15
N LEU A 236 -3.82 16.45 -5.85
CA LEU A 236 -4.18 17.75 -5.28
C LEU A 236 -4.00 17.84 -3.75
N VAL A 237 -3.79 16.72 -3.04
CA VAL A 237 -3.63 16.70 -1.57
C VAL A 237 -2.58 17.70 -1.07
N PRO A 238 -1.39 17.85 -1.68
CA PRO A 238 -0.41 18.84 -1.22
C PRO A 238 -0.93 20.29 -1.24
N VAL A 239 -1.82 20.63 -2.18
CA VAL A 239 -2.46 21.96 -2.25
C VAL A 239 -3.43 22.15 -1.08
N VAL A 240 -4.18 21.11 -0.74
CA VAL A 240 -5.10 21.13 0.41
C VAL A 240 -4.33 21.30 1.72
N VAL A 241 -3.26 20.53 1.88
CA VAL A 241 -2.36 20.63 3.04
C VAL A 241 -1.76 22.02 3.14
N SER A 242 -1.16 22.55 2.07
CA SER A 242 -0.56 23.89 2.08
C SER A 242 -1.60 24.97 2.43
N SER A 243 -2.81 24.86 1.89
CA SER A 243 -3.89 25.83 2.19
C SER A 243 -4.28 25.78 3.68
N ALA A 244 -4.36 24.59 4.27
CA ALA A 244 -4.62 24.43 5.69
C ALA A 244 -3.48 25.00 6.56
N GLU A 245 -2.22 24.76 6.16
CA GLU A 245 -1.03 25.31 6.84
C GLU A 245 -0.96 26.86 6.77
N ASP A 246 -1.56 27.45 5.73
CA ASP A 246 -1.72 28.89 5.56
C ASP A 246 -2.97 29.46 6.28
N GLY A 247 -3.70 28.64 7.03
CA GLY A 247 -4.83 29.05 7.87
C GLY A 247 -6.19 29.01 7.18
N ASP A 248 -6.34 28.35 6.03
CA ASP A 248 -7.64 28.17 5.38
C ASP A 248 -8.54 27.23 6.21
N GLU A 249 -9.65 27.74 6.73
CA GLU A 249 -10.56 26.99 7.60
C GLU A 249 -11.25 25.82 6.89
N VAL A 250 -11.54 25.96 5.59
CA VAL A 250 -12.20 24.92 4.79
C VAL A 250 -11.25 23.76 4.56
N ALA A 251 -10.00 24.04 4.20
CA ALA A 251 -8.95 23.04 4.06
C ALA A 251 -8.66 22.34 5.39
N ASN A 252 -8.55 23.08 6.49
CA ASN A 252 -8.38 22.51 7.84
C ASN A 252 -9.53 21.57 8.20
N LYS A 253 -10.78 21.97 7.94
CA LYS A 253 -11.94 21.12 8.19
C LYS A 253 -11.88 19.82 7.39
N ILE A 254 -11.58 19.89 6.09
CA ILE A 254 -11.47 18.71 5.23
C ILE A 254 -10.44 17.73 5.79
N LEU A 255 -9.26 18.22 6.18
CA LEU A 255 -8.21 17.34 6.70
C LEU A 255 -8.57 16.74 8.07
N HIS A 256 -9.26 17.48 8.94
CA HIS A 256 -9.77 16.95 10.21
C HIS A 256 -10.83 15.86 10.00
N ASP A 257 -11.78 16.09 9.11
CA ASP A 257 -12.81 15.09 8.78
C ASP A 257 -12.15 13.82 8.21
N SER A 258 -11.18 13.97 7.30
CA SER A 258 -10.42 12.85 6.75
C SER A 258 -9.59 12.09 7.81
N VAL A 259 -8.98 12.78 8.77
CA VAL A 259 -8.32 12.14 9.93
C VAL A 259 -9.29 11.28 10.72
N GLN A 260 -10.50 11.80 10.97
CA GLN A 260 -11.52 11.08 11.75
C GLN A 260 -11.98 9.81 11.01
N GLU A 261 -12.22 9.90 9.70
CA GLU A 261 -12.58 8.75 8.84
C GLU A 261 -11.51 7.64 8.85
N LEU A 262 -10.23 8.02 8.79
CA LEU A 262 -9.11 7.08 8.90
C LEU A 262 -9.05 6.42 10.29
N ALA A 263 -9.20 7.20 11.36
CA ALA A 263 -9.19 6.70 12.73
C ALA A 263 -10.37 5.74 12.99
N ASP A 264 -11.58 6.10 12.54
CA ASP A 264 -12.77 5.27 12.69
C ASP A 264 -12.66 3.94 11.95
N SER A 265 -12.00 3.94 10.79
CA SER A 265 -11.69 2.72 10.04
C SER A 265 -10.80 1.76 10.85
N VAL A 266 -9.74 2.28 11.48
CA VAL A 266 -8.88 1.46 12.37
C VAL A 266 -9.66 0.99 13.59
N VAL A 267 -10.43 1.86 14.23
CA VAL A 267 -11.26 1.51 15.40
C VAL A 267 -12.24 0.39 15.09
N ALA A 268 -12.87 0.42 13.92
CA ALA A 268 -13.79 -0.63 13.49
C ALA A 268 -13.09 -1.99 13.35
N VAL A 269 -11.88 -2.03 12.79
CA VAL A 269 -11.08 -3.25 12.62
C VAL A 269 -10.62 -3.79 13.97
N VAL A 270 -10.00 -2.94 14.80
CA VAL A 270 -9.45 -3.32 16.11
C VAL A 270 -10.54 -3.90 17.01
N ARG A 271 -11.73 -3.27 17.07
CA ARG A 271 -12.87 -3.79 17.85
C ARG A 271 -13.40 -5.11 17.32
N ARG A 272 -13.54 -5.26 16.00
CA ARG A 272 -14.08 -6.48 15.38
C ARG A 272 -13.18 -7.69 15.64
N LEU A 273 -11.87 -7.48 15.66
CA LEU A 273 -10.87 -8.52 15.89
C LEU A 273 -10.43 -8.66 17.34
N LYS A 274 -10.85 -7.74 18.23
CA LYS A 274 -10.37 -7.65 19.61
C LYS A 274 -8.83 -7.61 19.70
N LEU A 275 -8.18 -6.87 18.80
CA LEU A 275 -6.71 -6.78 18.77
C LEU A 275 -6.11 -6.15 20.03
N CYS A 276 -6.91 -5.36 20.76
CA CYS A 276 -6.54 -4.72 22.02
C CYS A 276 -6.96 -5.52 23.26
N GLY A 277 -7.26 -6.81 23.12
CA GLY A 277 -7.72 -7.64 24.24
C GLY A 277 -9.17 -7.35 24.68
N GLU A 278 -9.64 -8.07 25.69
CA GLU A 278 -11.00 -7.91 26.24
C GLU A 278 -11.14 -6.61 27.05
N ASP A 279 -10.07 -6.11 27.67
CA ASP A 279 -10.06 -4.88 28.47
C ASP A 279 -9.67 -3.62 27.66
N GLY A 280 -9.26 -3.79 26.40
CA GLY A 280 -8.87 -2.71 25.50
C GLY A 280 -7.44 -2.19 25.70
N MET A 281 -6.62 -2.86 26.52
CA MET A 281 -5.31 -2.39 26.94
C MET A 281 -4.14 -3.13 26.29
N ASP A 282 -4.38 -4.27 25.63
CA ASP A 282 -3.31 -5.03 25.00
C ASP A 282 -2.62 -4.23 23.90
N GLN A 283 -1.31 -4.45 23.77
CA GLN A 283 -0.52 -3.84 22.71
C GLN A 283 -0.79 -4.53 21.37
N PHE A 284 -0.93 -3.73 20.32
CA PHE A 284 -0.99 -4.23 18.94
C PHE A 284 -0.27 -3.28 17.99
N PRO A 285 0.42 -3.80 16.97
CA PRO A 285 1.06 -2.96 15.97
C PRO A 285 0.01 -2.33 15.04
N LEU A 286 0.16 -1.04 14.79
CA LEU A 286 -0.57 -0.29 13.78
C LEU A 286 0.41 0.18 12.70
N VAL A 287 0.47 -0.54 11.59
CA VAL A 287 1.33 -0.20 10.47
C VAL A 287 0.69 0.92 9.64
N LEU A 288 1.43 1.99 9.36
CA LEU A 288 0.96 3.16 8.61
C LEU A 288 1.66 3.22 7.25
N VAL A 289 0.89 3.16 6.16
CA VAL A 289 1.41 3.11 4.79
C VAL A 289 0.68 4.09 3.87
N GLY A 290 1.41 4.71 2.95
CA GLY A 290 0.86 5.54 1.87
C GLY A 290 1.11 7.04 2.03
N GLY A 291 1.15 7.74 0.90
CA GLY A 291 1.60 9.13 0.82
C GLY A 291 0.76 10.15 1.60
N VAL A 292 -0.49 9.84 1.95
CA VAL A 292 -1.30 10.73 2.81
C VAL A 292 -0.79 10.69 4.27
N LEU A 293 -0.19 9.58 4.68
CA LEU A 293 0.38 9.39 6.02
C LEU A 293 1.86 9.77 6.09
N GLU A 294 2.49 10.09 4.95
CA GLU A 294 3.81 10.70 4.93
C GLU A 294 3.70 12.11 5.54
N GLY A 295 4.52 12.40 6.55
CA GLY A 295 4.35 13.60 7.37
C GLY A 295 4.63 14.88 6.56
N ASN A 296 3.71 15.84 6.59
CA ASN A 296 3.97 17.21 6.13
C ASN A 296 4.57 18.04 7.27
N LYS A 297 5.25 19.14 6.91
CA LYS A 297 6.07 19.91 7.87
C LYS A 297 5.24 20.53 9.00
N LYS A 298 4.02 21.00 8.75
CA LYS A 298 3.15 21.57 9.80
C LYS A 298 1.87 20.76 10.01
N TRP A 299 1.24 20.26 8.95
CA TRP A 299 0.03 19.44 9.09
C TRP A 299 0.31 17.93 9.09
N ASN A 300 0.49 17.35 10.27
CA ASN A 300 0.83 15.94 10.41
C ASN A 300 -0.40 15.03 10.50
N ILE A 301 -0.96 14.67 9.34
CA ILE A 301 -2.13 13.76 9.25
C ILE A 301 -1.91 12.47 10.04
N SER A 302 -0.76 11.81 9.85
CA SER A 302 -0.48 10.54 10.55
C SER A 302 -0.44 10.69 12.08
N GLY A 303 0.13 11.80 12.58
CA GLY A 303 0.18 12.08 14.01
C GLY A 303 -1.21 12.32 14.60
N GLU A 304 -2.06 13.03 13.86
CA GLU A 304 -3.45 13.27 14.27
C GLU A 304 -4.30 11.98 14.25
N VAL A 305 -4.13 11.14 13.22
CA VAL A 305 -4.77 9.81 13.17
C VAL A 305 -4.36 8.96 14.38
N VAL A 306 -3.05 8.85 14.63
CA VAL A 306 -2.53 8.12 15.80
C VAL A 306 -3.07 8.71 17.10
N ARG A 307 -3.11 10.04 17.24
CA ARG A 307 -3.65 10.72 18.42
C ARG A 307 -5.12 10.37 18.64
N CYS A 308 -5.94 10.31 17.59
CA CYS A 308 -7.33 9.89 17.69
C CYS A 308 -7.45 8.42 18.13
N ILE A 309 -6.63 7.53 17.56
CA ILE A 309 -6.65 6.10 17.87
C ILE A 309 -6.16 5.84 19.31
N SER A 310 -5.08 6.48 19.76
CA SER A 310 -4.52 6.31 21.11
C SER A 310 -5.48 6.74 22.23
N LYS A 311 -6.43 7.65 21.96
CA LYS A 311 -7.49 8.00 22.92
C LYS A 311 -8.46 6.83 23.15
N VAL A 312 -8.63 5.96 22.16
CA VAL A 312 -9.54 4.81 22.22
C VAL A 312 -8.78 3.55 22.64
N PHE A 313 -7.55 3.36 22.13
CA PHE A 313 -6.70 2.23 22.45
C PHE A 313 -5.32 2.71 22.89
N PRO A 314 -5.08 2.85 24.21
CA PRO A 314 -3.78 3.28 24.73
C PRO A 314 -2.62 2.35 24.36
N GLY A 315 -2.90 1.07 24.10
CA GLY A 315 -1.91 0.06 23.69
C GLY A 315 -1.49 0.10 22.22
N VAL A 316 -2.06 1.00 21.39
CA VAL A 316 -1.67 1.08 19.97
C VAL A 316 -0.17 1.37 19.84
N HIS A 317 0.52 0.58 19.03
CA HIS A 317 1.94 0.77 18.72
C HIS A 317 2.11 1.14 17.24
N PRO A 318 2.17 2.44 16.88
CA PRO A 318 2.30 2.87 15.50
C PRO A 318 3.67 2.48 14.92
N ILE A 319 3.66 1.87 13.74
CA ILE A 319 4.86 1.46 13.01
C ILE A 319 4.84 2.12 11.64
N ARG A 320 5.95 2.76 11.27
CA ARG A 320 6.25 3.11 9.88
C ARG A 320 7.18 2.04 9.32
N PRO A 321 6.80 1.32 8.25
CA PRO A 321 7.67 0.31 7.68
C PRO A 321 9.01 0.91 7.25
N GLU A 322 10.09 0.22 7.58
CA GLU A 322 11.45 0.54 7.09
C GLU A 322 11.74 -0.12 5.72
N VAL A 323 10.85 -1.02 5.28
CA VAL A 323 10.91 -1.73 4.00
C VAL A 323 9.60 -1.58 3.24
N GLU A 324 9.66 -1.67 1.92
CA GLU A 324 8.49 -1.56 1.06
C GLU A 324 7.58 -2.79 1.16
N PRO A 325 6.27 -2.68 0.84
CA PRO A 325 5.33 -3.80 0.93
C PRO A 325 5.74 -5.02 0.10
N ALA A 326 6.41 -4.85 -1.05
CA ALA A 326 6.93 -5.98 -1.84
C ALA A 326 7.91 -6.87 -1.04
N ILE A 327 8.73 -6.28 -0.16
CA ILE A 327 9.58 -7.03 0.78
C ILE A 327 8.72 -7.76 1.81
N GLY A 328 7.66 -7.11 2.32
CA GLY A 328 6.66 -7.75 3.17
C GLY A 328 6.07 -9.01 2.51
N ALA A 329 5.62 -8.90 1.25
CA ALA A 329 5.12 -10.03 0.46
C ALA A 329 6.18 -11.14 0.31
N ALA A 330 7.42 -10.80 -0.01
CA ALA A 330 8.49 -11.78 -0.15
C ALA A 330 8.78 -12.53 1.16
N LEU A 331 8.77 -11.82 2.30
CA LEU A 331 8.94 -12.42 3.63
C LEU A 331 7.78 -13.37 3.98
N LEU A 332 6.55 -13.10 3.53
CA LEU A 332 5.42 -14.02 3.69
C LEU A 332 5.66 -15.32 2.92
N ALA A 333 5.94 -15.22 1.61
CA ALA A 333 6.24 -16.39 0.78
C ALA A 333 7.41 -17.20 1.35
N TRP A 334 8.47 -16.53 1.80
CA TRP A 334 9.63 -17.16 2.41
C TRP A 334 9.28 -17.89 3.72
N ASN A 335 8.52 -17.24 4.61
CA ASN A 335 8.09 -17.84 5.88
C ASN A 335 7.21 -19.09 5.66
N HIS A 336 6.29 -19.05 4.70
CA HIS A 336 5.46 -20.20 4.37
C HIS A 336 6.26 -21.35 3.73
N HIS A 337 7.16 -21.04 2.80
CA HIS A 337 8.05 -22.03 2.19
C HIS A 337 8.90 -22.75 3.25
N ARG A 338 9.50 -22.00 4.18
CA ARG A 338 10.31 -22.54 5.28
C ARG A 338 9.50 -23.41 6.26
N LYS A 339 8.25 -23.05 6.56
CA LYS A 339 7.36 -23.88 7.39
C LYS A 339 7.03 -25.21 6.71
N GLY A 340 6.81 -25.21 5.39
CA GLY A 340 6.60 -26.43 4.60
C GLY A 340 7.77 -27.41 4.70
N LEU A 341 9.00 -26.91 4.50
CA LEU A 341 10.22 -27.73 4.62
C LEU A 341 10.40 -28.38 6.00
N LYS A 342 10.00 -27.69 7.08
CA LYS A 342 10.09 -28.25 8.44
C LYS A 342 9.10 -29.38 8.69
N LEU A 343 7.92 -29.34 8.06
CA LEU A 343 6.92 -30.41 8.17
C LEU A 343 7.34 -31.64 7.36
N GLU A 344 7.93 -31.43 6.18
CA GLU A 344 8.44 -32.52 5.32
C GLU A 344 9.66 -33.24 5.94
N ASN A 345 10.56 -32.50 6.59
CA ASN A 345 11.75 -33.07 7.26
C ASN A 345 11.49 -33.62 8.67
N GLY A 346 10.27 -33.46 9.19
CA GLY A 346 9.86 -33.88 10.54
C GLY A 346 8.95 -35.11 10.56
N SER A 347 8.85 -35.84 9.44
CA SER A 347 8.05 -37.08 9.29
C SER A 347 8.95 -38.31 9.18
#